data_AF-A0A915DHH6-F1
#
_entry.id   AF-A0A915DHH6-F1
#
_cell.length_a   1.000
_cell.length_b   1.000
_cell.length_c   1.000
_cell.angle_alpha   90.00
_cell.angle_beta   90.00
_cell.angle_gamma   90.00
#
_symmetry.space_group_name_H-M   'P 1'
#
loop_
_entity.id
_entity.type
_entity.pdbx_description
1 polymer ?
#
loop_
_entity_poly.entity_id
_entity_poly.type
_entity_poly.pdbx_seq_one_letter_code
_entity_poly.pdbx_strand_id
1 'polypeptide(L)'
;MNLFIFQKKEYGRLYNCTNFHVEDVPLVSRQHIAESIVTIILCAISYLLYIPCIYSISKHRAHACYKLLLYISIADCSILWLLGFVHGFLGIYGAVYCSFPTFIYFAGIAVTAIWAAESVMEISLSVNRCLAILSPATEKMLFKGWRTHLWLSAATLYAISWAWYLKPVLFTGIYFTWTFDPFIGYTTDTHHIYENFVHSVHDIANAIAVPSIYVIFFVLFTLKMRSYGQTAGESVSKMQIMLFLQIIIISSLNFAGCIIMFMANTYLSMNF
;
A
#
# COMPACT_ATOMS: atom_id res chain seq x y z
N MET A 1 4.14 -6.45 -15.90
CA MET A 1 3.73 -6.24 -17.32
C MET A 1 4.67 -6.94 -18.29
N ASN A 2 5.99 -6.84 -18.10
CA ASN A 2 6.99 -7.51 -18.94
C ASN A 2 6.70 -9.01 -19.13
N LEU A 3 6.37 -9.67 -18.02
CA LEU A 3 6.05 -11.10 -17.98
C LEU A 3 4.90 -11.46 -18.93
N PHE A 4 3.82 -10.67 -18.90
CA PHE A 4 2.63 -10.88 -19.73
C PHE A 4 2.86 -10.57 -21.22
N ILE A 5 3.55 -9.46 -21.51
CA ILE A 5 3.70 -8.95 -22.89
C ILE A 5 4.81 -9.68 -23.65
N PHE A 6 5.99 -9.79 -23.05
CA PHE A 6 7.21 -10.26 -23.72
C PHE A 6 7.60 -11.69 -23.37
N GLN A 7 7.27 -12.16 -22.16
CA GLN A 7 7.68 -13.49 -21.67
C GLN A 7 6.51 -14.47 -21.62
N LYS A 8 5.77 -14.59 -22.74
CA LYS A 8 4.54 -15.40 -22.83
C LYS A 8 4.70 -16.85 -22.36
N LYS A 9 5.85 -17.48 -22.63
CA LYS A 9 6.13 -18.86 -22.17
C LYS A 9 6.18 -18.95 -20.65
N GLU A 10 6.85 -18.00 -20.01
CA GLU A 10 6.97 -17.96 -18.56
C GLU A 10 5.65 -17.56 -17.90
N TYR A 11 4.91 -16.62 -18.50
CA TYR A 11 3.55 -16.30 -18.08
C TYR A 11 2.63 -17.52 -18.14
N GLY A 12 2.67 -18.27 -19.25
CA GLY A 12 1.92 -19.52 -19.38
C GLY A 12 2.38 -20.60 -18.40
N ARG A 13 3.66 -20.68 -18.06
CA ARG A 13 4.15 -21.61 -17.04
C ARG A 13 3.59 -21.27 -15.65
N LEU A 14 3.53 -19.99 -15.30
CA LEU A 14 3.16 -19.52 -13.96
C LEU A 14 1.65 -19.37 -13.75
N TYR A 15 0.90 -18.98 -14.78
CA TYR A 15 -0.48 -18.53 -14.65
C TYR A 15 -1.47 -19.27 -15.56
N ASN A 16 -1.13 -20.49 -16.00
CA ASN A 16 -2.04 -21.30 -16.80
C ASN A 16 -3.08 -22.03 -15.95
N CYS A 17 -4.36 -21.76 -16.23
CA CYS A 17 -5.51 -22.36 -15.56
C CYS A 17 -6.02 -23.67 -16.17
N THR A 18 -5.34 -24.26 -17.18
CA THR A 18 -5.85 -25.46 -17.88
C THR A 18 -6.15 -26.64 -16.94
N ASN A 19 -5.38 -26.79 -15.86
CA ASN A 19 -5.51 -27.89 -14.90
C ASN A 19 -6.26 -27.49 -13.62
N PHE A 20 -6.81 -26.28 -13.55
CA PHE A 20 -7.44 -25.74 -12.35
C PHE A 20 -8.87 -25.33 -12.67
N HIS A 21 -9.84 -26.10 -12.16
CA HIS A 21 -11.24 -25.81 -12.38
C HIS A 21 -11.80 -25.03 -11.19
N VAL A 22 -12.52 -23.95 -11.50
CA VAL A 22 -13.08 -23.04 -10.49
C VAL A 22 -14.11 -23.76 -9.62
N GLU A 23 -14.70 -24.83 -10.14
CA GLU A 23 -15.68 -25.70 -9.51
C GLU A 23 -15.09 -26.69 -8.50
N ASP A 24 -13.77 -26.93 -8.52
CA ASP A 24 -13.12 -27.86 -7.59
C ASP A 24 -13.23 -27.37 -6.13
N VAL A 25 -13.36 -26.05 -5.94
CA VAL A 25 -13.67 -25.45 -4.64
C VAL A 25 -15.15 -25.01 -4.60
N PRO A 26 -15.94 -25.53 -3.65
CA PRO A 26 -17.36 -25.18 -3.52
C PRO A 26 -17.56 -23.66 -3.45
N LEU A 27 -18.56 -23.16 -4.18
CA LEU A 27 -18.86 -21.73 -4.25
C LEU A 27 -19.09 -21.11 -2.86
N VAL A 28 -19.79 -21.83 -1.98
CA VAL A 28 -20.06 -21.40 -0.60
C VAL A 28 -18.78 -21.17 0.20
N SER A 29 -17.71 -21.90 -0.10
CA SER A 29 -16.42 -21.78 0.61
C SER A 29 -15.54 -20.64 0.11
N ARG A 30 -15.90 -20.00 -1.01
CA ARG A 30 -15.14 -18.89 -1.61
C ARG A 30 -15.94 -17.60 -1.75
N GLN A 31 -17.23 -17.63 -1.41
CA GLN A 31 -18.11 -16.46 -1.38
C GLN A 31 -18.13 -15.84 0.01
N HIS A 32 -17.86 -14.54 0.08
CA HIS A 32 -17.82 -13.77 1.32
C HIS A 32 -18.77 -12.58 1.22
N ILE A 33 -20.08 -12.87 1.15
CA ILE A 33 -21.11 -11.86 0.82
C ILE A 33 -21.15 -10.77 1.89
N ALA A 34 -21.17 -11.13 3.17
CA ALA A 34 -21.29 -10.18 4.26
C ALA A 34 -20.06 -9.26 4.33
N GLU A 35 -18.87 -9.85 4.31
CA GLU A 35 -17.59 -9.13 4.32
C GLU A 35 -17.45 -8.23 3.11
N SER A 36 -17.87 -8.71 1.93
CA SER A 36 -17.84 -7.91 0.70
C SER A 36 -18.77 -6.71 0.75
N ILE A 37 -20.00 -6.88 1.26
CA ILE A 37 -20.96 -5.77 1.43
C ILE A 37 -20.38 -4.72 2.39
N VAL A 38 -19.83 -5.16 3.52
CA VAL A 38 -19.18 -4.27 4.49
C VAL A 38 -18.03 -3.51 3.84
N THR A 39 -17.15 -4.19 3.11
CA THR A 39 -16.02 -3.58 2.39
C THR A 39 -16.48 -2.54 1.37
N ILE A 40 -17.52 -2.83 0.58
CA ILE A 40 -18.07 -1.89 -0.40
C ILE A 40 -18.67 -0.65 0.28
N ILE A 41 -19.43 -0.83 1.37
CA ILE A 41 -20.05 0.28 2.10
C ILE A 41 -18.97 1.18 2.72
N LEU A 42 -17.98 0.58 3.40
CA LEU A 42 -16.86 1.34 3.99
C LEU A 42 -16.06 2.07 2.92
N CYS A 43 -15.81 1.43 1.77
CA CYS A 43 -15.16 2.05 0.63
C CYS A 43 -15.96 3.25 0.11
N ALA A 44 -17.28 3.11 -0.08
CA ALA A 44 -18.13 4.20 -0.54
C ALA A 44 -18.10 5.40 0.41
N ILE A 45 -18.19 5.15 1.72
CA ILE A 45 -18.10 6.20 2.75
C ILE A 45 -16.73 6.89 2.67
N SER A 46 -15.64 6.13 2.69
CA SER A 46 -14.28 6.67 2.61
C SER A 46 -14.08 7.48 1.33
N TYR A 47 -14.51 6.98 0.18
CA TYR A 47 -14.39 7.68 -1.10
C TYR A 47 -15.12 9.03 -1.09
N LEU A 48 -16.34 9.08 -0.52
CA LEU A 48 -17.09 10.34 -0.37
C LEU A 48 -16.38 11.33 0.55
N LEU A 49 -15.72 10.85 1.62
CA LEU A 49 -14.94 11.69 2.54
C LEU A 49 -13.64 12.21 1.90
N TYR A 50 -13.03 11.47 0.96
CA TYR A 50 -11.82 11.91 0.26
C TYR A 50 -12.07 13.11 -0.67
N ILE A 51 -13.25 13.22 -1.28
CA ILE A 51 -13.58 14.31 -2.22
C ILE A 51 -13.37 15.72 -1.61
N PRO A 52 -13.97 16.07 -0.45
CA PRO A 52 -13.75 17.38 0.16
C PRO A 52 -12.31 17.57 0.64
N CYS A 53 -11.63 16.51 1.08
CA CYS A 53 -10.22 16.56 1.48
C CYS A 53 -9.31 16.92 0.31
N ILE A 54 -9.45 16.24 -0.84
CA ILE A 54 -8.70 16.53 -2.07
C ILE A 54 -8.98 17.96 -2.53
N TYR A 55 -10.24 18.39 -2.50
CA TYR A 55 -10.60 19.76 -2.85
C TYR A 55 -9.88 20.80 -1.97
N SER A 56 -9.88 20.60 -0.64
CA SER A 56 -9.19 21.48 0.31
C SER A 56 -7.66 21.49 0.10
N ILE A 57 -7.06 20.32 -0.11
CA ILE A 57 -5.61 20.15 -0.36
C ILE A 57 -5.21 20.86 -1.66
N SER A 58 -6.02 20.72 -2.71
CA SER A 58 -5.72 21.27 -4.03
C SER A 58 -5.57 22.80 -4.03
N LYS A 59 -6.29 23.52 -3.16
CA LYS A 59 -6.19 24.98 -2.99
C LYS A 59 -4.80 25.45 -2.52
N HIS A 60 -4.05 24.60 -1.84
CA HIS A 60 -2.78 24.95 -1.19
C HIS A 60 -1.57 24.32 -1.89
N ARG A 61 -1.72 23.84 -3.13
CA ARG A 61 -0.69 23.17 -3.95
C ARG A 61 0.58 23.98 -4.23
N ALA A 62 0.61 25.26 -3.87
CA ALA A 62 1.83 26.07 -3.91
C ALA A 62 2.89 25.55 -2.93
N HIS A 63 2.48 24.96 -1.82
CA HIS A 63 3.38 24.37 -0.82
C HIS A 63 3.70 22.92 -1.15
N ALA A 64 4.97 22.55 -0.99
CA ALA A 64 5.46 21.22 -1.34
C ALA A 64 4.69 20.10 -0.66
N CYS A 65 4.42 20.24 0.64
CA CYS A 65 3.66 19.26 1.40
C CYS A 65 2.28 18.98 0.80
N TYR A 66 1.54 20.01 0.37
CA TYR A 66 0.22 19.82 -0.23
C TYR A 66 0.28 19.14 -1.59
N LYS A 67 1.40 19.29 -2.34
CA LYS A 67 1.63 18.49 -3.55
C LYS A 67 1.84 17.01 -3.22
N LEU A 68 2.58 16.69 -2.15
CA LEU A 68 2.77 15.31 -1.70
C LEU A 68 1.46 14.70 -1.22
N LEU A 69 0.71 15.43 -0.38
CA LEU A 69 -0.61 15.02 0.09
C LEU A 69 -1.58 14.79 -1.07
N LEU A 70 -1.58 15.68 -2.07
CA LEU A 70 -2.45 15.50 -3.25
C LEU A 70 -2.13 14.23 -4.02
N TYR A 71 -0.85 13.90 -4.17
CA TYR A 71 -0.43 12.65 -4.83
C TYR A 71 -0.90 11.43 -4.04
N ILE A 72 -0.66 11.40 -2.73
CA ILE A 72 -1.11 10.33 -1.84
C ILE A 72 -2.63 10.18 -1.93
N SER A 73 -3.39 11.27 -1.79
CA SER A 73 -4.85 11.19 -1.87
C SER A 73 -5.38 10.67 -3.22
N ILE A 74 -4.68 10.92 -4.33
CA ILE A 74 -5.03 10.32 -5.63
C ILE A 74 -4.71 8.82 -5.65
N ALA A 75 -3.58 8.41 -5.07
CA ALA A 75 -3.23 6.99 -4.89
C ALA A 75 -4.28 6.28 -4.02
N ASP A 76 -4.66 6.86 -2.88
CA ASP A 76 -5.68 6.34 -1.96
C ASP A 76 -7.04 6.18 -2.67
N CYS A 77 -7.47 7.18 -3.44
CA CYS A 77 -8.70 7.05 -4.22
C CYS A 77 -8.61 5.92 -5.26
N SER A 78 -7.44 5.73 -5.87
CA SER A 78 -7.21 4.68 -6.86
C SER A 78 -7.21 3.29 -6.21
N ILE A 79 -6.60 3.15 -5.03
CA ILE A 79 -6.58 1.88 -4.31
C ILE A 79 -7.96 1.54 -3.74
N LEU A 80 -8.76 2.51 -3.30
CA LEU A 80 -10.15 2.28 -2.87
C LEU A 80 -11.00 1.67 -3.99
N TRP A 81 -10.77 2.05 -5.26
CA TRP A 81 -11.44 1.39 -6.38
C TRP A 81 -11.08 -0.09 -6.51
N LEU A 82 -9.80 -0.43 -6.32
CA LEU A 82 -9.29 -1.80 -6.49
C LEU A 82 -9.55 -2.69 -5.26
N LEU A 83 -9.13 -2.23 -4.08
CA LEU A 83 -9.24 -2.98 -2.83
C LEU A 83 -10.56 -2.77 -2.08
N GLY A 84 -11.38 -1.81 -2.50
CA GLY A 84 -12.74 -1.63 -1.98
C GLY A 84 -13.78 -2.21 -2.92
N PHE A 85 -14.04 -1.53 -4.05
CA PHE A 85 -15.11 -1.94 -4.97
C PHE A 85 -14.79 -3.25 -5.71
N VAL A 86 -13.62 -3.36 -6.35
CA VAL A 86 -13.26 -4.56 -7.12
C VAL A 86 -13.09 -5.77 -6.18
N HIS A 87 -12.40 -5.61 -5.05
CA HIS A 87 -12.29 -6.66 -4.03
C HIS A 87 -13.67 -7.16 -3.58
N GLY A 88 -14.58 -6.26 -3.18
CA GLY A 88 -15.91 -6.65 -2.74
C GLY A 88 -16.73 -7.31 -3.86
N PHE A 89 -16.63 -6.82 -5.10
CA PHE A 89 -17.27 -7.46 -6.25
C PHE A 89 -16.78 -8.90 -6.46
N LEU A 90 -15.46 -9.10 -6.45
CA LEU A 90 -14.85 -10.42 -6.62
C LEU A 90 -15.22 -11.37 -5.47
N GLY A 91 -15.35 -10.86 -4.24
CA GLY A 91 -15.78 -11.64 -3.08
C GLY A 91 -17.25 -12.05 -3.08
N ILE A 92 -18.16 -11.20 -3.57
CA ILE A 92 -19.57 -11.58 -3.79
C ILE A 92 -19.66 -12.68 -4.84
N TYR A 93 -18.88 -12.57 -5.91
CA TYR A 93 -18.83 -13.60 -6.95
C TYR A 93 -18.17 -14.90 -6.48
N GLY A 94 -17.33 -14.83 -5.43
CA GLY A 94 -16.45 -15.91 -5.01
C GLY A 94 -15.38 -16.23 -6.06
N ALA A 95 -14.87 -15.18 -6.71
CA ALA A 95 -13.88 -15.30 -7.77
C ALA A 95 -12.53 -15.80 -7.22
N VAL A 96 -11.91 -16.69 -7.97
CA VAL A 96 -10.48 -17.04 -7.82
C VAL A 96 -9.74 -16.54 -9.05
N TYR A 97 -8.40 -16.62 -9.05
CA TYR A 97 -7.59 -16.18 -10.18
C TYR A 97 -8.14 -16.69 -11.54
N CYS A 98 -8.44 -17.98 -11.63
CA CYS A 98 -8.93 -18.61 -12.87
C CYS A 98 -10.36 -18.24 -13.28
N SER A 99 -11.13 -17.55 -12.43
CA SER A 99 -12.44 -17.02 -12.82
C SER A 99 -12.31 -15.85 -13.81
N PHE A 100 -11.37 -14.94 -13.56
CA PHE A 100 -11.13 -13.75 -14.38
C PHE A 100 -9.62 -13.46 -14.51
N PRO A 101 -8.83 -14.36 -15.11
CA PRO A 101 -7.37 -14.35 -14.99
C PRO A 101 -6.73 -13.06 -15.50
N THR A 102 -7.19 -12.55 -16.65
CA THR A 102 -6.68 -11.30 -17.21
C THR A 102 -7.04 -10.10 -16.32
N PHE A 103 -8.28 -10.02 -15.87
CA PHE A 103 -8.75 -8.90 -15.05
C PHE A 103 -8.05 -8.87 -13.69
N ILE A 104 -8.02 -10.00 -12.98
CA ILE A 104 -7.38 -10.12 -11.66
C ILE A 104 -5.87 -9.85 -11.76
N TYR A 105 -5.21 -10.33 -12.82
CA TYR A 105 -3.79 -10.08 -13.05
C TYR A 105 -3.48 -8.58 -13.20
N PHE A 106 -4.22 -7.86 -14.05
CA PHE A 106 -3.99 -6.43 -14.24
C PHE A 106 -4.42 -5.59 -13.04
N ALA A 107 -5.51 -5.96 -12.35
CA ALA A 107 -5.89 -5.33 -11.08
C ALA A 107 -4.78 -5.50 -10.04
N GLY A 108 -4.19 -6.69 -9.94
CA GLY A 108 -3.05 -6.99 -9.09
C GLY A 108 -1.79 -6.19 -9.36
N ILE A 109 -1.47 -5.98 -10.64
CA ILE A 109 -0.39 -5.10 -11.08
C ILE A 109 -0.66 -3.67 -10.59
N ALA A 110 -1.88 -3.18 -10.76
CA ALA A 110 -2.24 -1.83 -10.34
C ALA A 110 -2.17 -1.68 -8.82
N VAL A 111 -2.70 -2.64 -8.05
CA VAL A 111 -2.63 -2.67 -6.58
C VAL A 111 -1.18 -2.57 -6.10
N THR A 112 -0.30 -3.44 -6.57
CA THR A 112 1.12 -3.46 -6.16
C THR A 112 1.88 -2.19 -6.56
N ALA A 113 1.62 -1.65 -7.76
CA ALA A 113 2.27 -0.43 -8.20
C ALA A 113 1.81 0.80 -7.41
N ILE A 114 0.50 0.93 -7.13
CA ILE A 114 -0.06 2.04 -6.35
C ILE A 114 0.49 1.98 -4.92
N TRP A 115 0.50 0.80 -4.29
CA TRP A 115 1.08 0.59 -2.97
C TRP A 115 2.53 1.08 -2.87
N ALA A 116 3.36 0.74 -3.85
CA ALA A 116 4.75 1.15 -3.90
C ALA A 116 4.92 2.67 -4.05
N ALA A 117 4.10 3.31 -4.89
CA ALA A 117 4.11 4.76 -5.05
C ALA A 117 3.66 5.48 -3.76
N GLU A 118 2.57 5.02 -3.17
CA GLU A 118 1.98 5.58 -1.94
C GLU A 118 2.99 5.51 -0.79
N SER A 119 3.57 4.33 -0.53
CA SER A 119 4.53 4.09 0.55
C SER A 119 5.77 5.01 0.46
N VAL A 120 6.35 5.17 -0.73
CA VAL A 120 7.49 6.08 -0.95
C VAL A 120 7.08 7.53 -0.70
N MET A 121 5.85 7.89 -1.05
CA MET A 121 5.36 9.24 -0.86
C MET A 121 5.02 9.57 0.59
N GLU A 122 4.51 8.62 1.36
CA GLU A 122 4.30 8.76 2.80
C GLU A 122 5.62 8.98 3.54
N ILE A 123 6.65 8.20 3.23
CA ILE A 123 8.00 8.41 3.77
C ILE A 123 8.48 9.82 3.41
N SER A 124 8.35 10.23 2.14
CA SER A 124 8.77 11.57 1.68
C SER A 124 8.02 12.69 2.41
N LEU A 125 6.72 12.51 2.65
CA LEU A 125 5.88 13.44 3.41
C LEU A 125 6.31 13.52 4.87
N SER A 126 6.61 12.39 5.52
CA SER A 126 7.08 12.37 6.91
C SER A 126 8.38 13.15 7.06
N VAL A 127 9.34 12.96 6.15
CA VAL A 127 10.60 13.71 6.11
C VAL A 127 10.33 15.20 5.88
N ASN A 128 9.46 15.57 4.93
CA ASN A 128 9.09 16.96 4.69
C ASN A 128 8.55 17.64 5.96
N ARG A 129 7.64 16.97 6.68
CA ARG A 129 7.05 17.49 7.93
C ARG A 129 8.07 17.64 9.05
N CYS A 130 8.95 16.66 9.22
CA CYS A 130 10.00 16.71 10.23
C CYS A 130 10.99 17.85 9.95
N LEU A 131 11.43 17.99 8.70
CA LEU A 131 12.36 19.05 8.30
C LEU A 131 11.74 20.45 8.39
N ALA A 132 10.44 20.61 8.08
CA ALA A 132 9.75 21.89 8.20
C ALA A 132 9.86 22.49 9.61
N ILE A 133 9.99 21.65 10.64
CA ILE A 133 10.09 22.04 12.05
C ILE A 133 11.56 22.10 12.49
N LEU A 134 12.35 21.07 12.20
CA LEU A 134 13.74 20.98 12.68
C LEU A 134 14.71 21.88 11.91
N SER A 135 14.58 21.93 10.59
CA SER A 135 15.45 22.68 9.69
C SER A 135 14.68 23.17 8.45
N PRO A 136 13.97 24.31 8.56
CA PRO A 136 13.25 24.91 7.44
C PRO A 136 14.15 25.21 6.22
N ALA A 137 15.45 25.40 6.43
CA ALA A 137 16.42 25.59 5.35
C ALA A 137 16.59 24.30 4.52
N THR A 138 16.75 23.15 5.20
CA THR A 138 16.86 21.84 4.55
C THR A 138 15.55 21.43 3.88
N GLU A 139 14.40 21.71 4.52
CA GLU A 139 13.08 21.49 3.91
C GLU A 139 12.96 22.22 2.57
N LYS A 140 13.26 23.53 2.56
CA LYS A 140 13.24 24.33 1.35
C LYS A 140 14.25 23.84 0.31
N MET A 141 15.41 23.37 0.76
CA MET A 141 16.43 22.82 -0.14
C MET A 141 15.92 21.56 -0.84
N LEU A 142 15.26 20.63 -0.14
CA LEU A 142 14.84 19.35 -0.72
C LEU A 142 13.50 19.43 -1.45
N PHE A 143 12.57 20.25 -0.97
CA PHE A 143 11.18 20.19 -1.40
C PHE A 143 10.65 21.44 -2.08
N LYS A 144 11.37 22.58 -2.12
CA LYS A 144 10.81 23.83 -2.68
C LYS A 144 10.70 23.80 -4.20
N GLY A 145 9.59 24.35 -4.70
CA GLY A 145 9.41 24.69 -6.12
C GLY A 145 9.32 23.46 -7.02
N TRP A 146 10.22 23.36 -7.99
CA TRP A 146 10.26 22.26 -8.96
C TRP A 146 10.81 20.96 -8.35
N ARG A 147 11.62 21.05 -7.29
CA ARG A 147 12.25 19.88 -6.64
C ARG A 147 11.22 18.92 -6.06
N THR A 148 10.05 19.39 -5.63
CA THR A 148 8.95 18.50 -5.23
C THR A 148 8.55 17.54 -6.34
N HIS A 149 8.56 18.00 -7.60
CA HIS A 149 8.17 17.17 -8.74
C HIS A 149 9.19 16.06 -9.03
N LEU A 150 10.45 16.22 -8.62
CA LEU A 150 11.43 15.13 -8.67
C LEU A 150 11.02 13.98 -7.74
N TRP A 151 10.57 14.29 -6.52
CA TRP A 151 10.08 13.28 -5.57
C TRP A 151 8.85 12.55 -6.13
N LEU A 152 7.87 13.29 -6.66
CA LEU A 152 6.69 12.70 -7.30
C LEU A 152 7.05 11.82 -8.50
N SER A 153 8.03 12.26 -9.30
CA SER A 153 8.51 11.50 -10.45
C SER A 153 9.25 10.24 -10.01
N ALA A 154 10.08 10.33 -8.97
CA ALA A 154 10.80 9.18 -8.42
C ALA A 154 9.83 8.11 -7.89
N ALA A 155 8.81 8.49 -7.13
CA ALA A 155 7.77 7.57 -6.66
C ALA A 155 7.00 6.93 -7.82
N THR A 156 6.65 7.73 -8.84
CA THR A 156 5.95 7.22 -10.02
C THR A 156 6.81 6.26 -10.84
N LEU A 157 8.10 6.56 -11.03
CA LEU A 157 9.05 5.69 -11.73
C LEU A 157 9.26 4.38 -10.96
N TYR A 158 9.30 4.44 -9.63
CA TYR A 158 9.38 3.27 -8.77
C TYR A 158 8.15 2.38 -8.95
N ALA A 159 6.93 2.95 -8.91
CA ALA A 159 5.69 2.22 -9.18
C ALA A 159 5.63 1.63 -10.60
N ILE A 160 6.09 2.36 -11.62
CA ILE A 160 6.17 1.85 -13.00
C ILE A 160 7.14 0.65 -13.05
N SER A 161 8.28 0.72 -12.37
CA SER A 161 9.22 -0.40 -12.31
C SER A 161 8.59 -1.64 -11.68
N TRP A 162 7.77 -1.47 -10.63
CA TRP A 162 7.00 -2.55 -10.02
C TRP A 162 5.99 -3.13 -10.99
N ALA A 163 5.17 -2.26 -11.60
CA ALA A 163 4.19 -2.67 -12.59
C ALA A 163 4.83 -3.45 -13.75
N TRP A 164 6.08 -3.12 -14.11
CA TRP A 164 6.78 -3.75 -15.22
C TRP A 164 7.39 -5.10 -14.84
N TYR A 165 8.16 -5.15 -13.75
CA TYR A 165 9.06 -6.27 -13.41
C TYR A 165 8.55 -7.21 -12.33
N LEU A 166 7.73 -6.74 -11.38
CA LEU A 166 7.32 -7.55 -10.24
C LEU A 166 6.12 -8.45 -10.61
N LYS A 167 6.02 -9.59 -9.91
CA LYS A 167 4.82 -10.45 -9.95
C LYS A 167 3.71 -9.76 -9.18
N PRO A 168 2.49 -9.68 -9.72
CA PRO A 168 1.38 -9.03 -9.04
C PRO A 168 0.83 -9.91 -7.91
N VAL A 169 0.14 -9.26 -6.98
CA VAL A 169 -0.79 -9.96 -6.08
C VAL A 169 -2.08 -10.29 -6.83
N LEU A 170 -2.74 -11.38 -6.48
CA LEU A 170 -3.89 -11.95 -7.18
C LEU A 170 -4.98 -12.28 -6.18
N PHE A 171 -6.19 -11.84 -6.48
CA PHE A 171 -7.34 -12.08 -5.61
C PHE A 171 -7.73 -13.55 -5.59
N THR A 172 -8.02 -14.06 -4.41
CA THR A 172 -8.64 -15.36 -4.19
C THR A 172 -9.80 -15.23 -3.20
N GLY A 173 -10.99 -15.64 -3.63
CA GLY A 173 -12.16 -15.74 -2.78
C GLY A 173 -12.03 -16.84 -1.73
N ILE A 174 -11.14 -17.82 -1.89
CA ILE A 174 -10.96 -18.92 -0.91
C ILE A 174 -10.52 -18.37 0.46
N TYR A 175 -9.73 -17.30 0.46
CA TYR A 175 -9.23 -16.65 1.66
C TYR A 175 -9.64 -15.18 1.75
N PHE A 176 -10.52 -14.72 0.85
CA PHE A 176 -10.96 -13.33 0.74
C PHE A 176 -9.81 -12.31 0.78
N THR A 177 -8.74 -12.58 0.02
CA THR A 177 -7.50 -11.78 0.08
C THR A 177 -6.73 -11.77 -1.23
N TRP A 178 -5.66 -10.99 -1.29
CA TRP A 178 -4.75 -10.91 -2.43
C TRP A 178 -3.42 -11.59 -2.08
N THR A 179 -3.03 -12.57 -2.87
CA THR A 179 -1.82 -13.39 -2.63
C THR A 179 -0.96 -13.47 -3.88
N PHE A 180 0.31 -13.81 -3.78
CA PHE A 180 1.14 -13.96 -4.98
C PHE A 180 0.92 -15.29 -5.71
N ASP A 181 0.42 -16.31 -5.02
CA ASP A 181 0.15 -17.63 -5.59
C ASP A 181 -1.26 -17.66 -6.23
N PRO A 182 -1.35 -17.76 -7.57
CA PRO A 182 -2.63 -17.83 -8.27
C PRO A 182 -3.47 -19.07 -7.91
N PHE A 183 -2.84 -20.14 -7.44
CA PHE A 183 -3.45 -21.45 -7.23
C PHE A 183 -3.52 -21.85 -5.75
N ILE A 184 -3.35 -20.87 -4.85
CA ILE A 184 -3.47 -21.09 -3.42
C ILE A 184 -4.84 -21.70 -3.08
N GLY A 185 -4.82 -22.78 -2.29
CA GLY A 185 -6.01 -23.59 -1.97
C GLY A 185 -6.33 -24.73 -2.96
N TYR A 186 -5.63 -24.81 -4.09
CA TYR A 186 -5.68 -25.96 -5.01
C TYR A 186 -4.41 -26.80 -4.94
N THR A 187 -3.26 -26.14 -4.90
CA THR A 187 -1.94 -26.79 -4.81
C THR A 187 -1.01 -26.01 -3.91
N THR A 188 0.02 -26.68 -3.42
CA THR A 188 1.04 -26.07 -2.58
C THR A 188 2.23 -25.60 -3.41
N ASP A 189 2.63 -24.34 -3.23
CA ASP A 189 3.85 -23.78 -3.81
C ASP A 189 5.11 -24.33 -3.09
N THR A 190 5.45 -25.58 -3.39
CA THR A 190 6.60 -26.29 -2.82
C THR A 190 7.96 -25.68 -3.18
N HIS A 191 8.01 -24.83 -4.20
CA HIS A 191 9.26 -24.25 -4.71
C HIS A 191 9.35 -22.74 -4.50
N HIS A 192 8.40 -22.15 -3.76
CA HIS A 192 8.33 -20.71 -3.50
C HIS A 192 8.42 -19.89 -4.80
N ILE A 193 7.86 -20.40 -5.90
CA ILE A 193 7.98 -19.80 -7.22
C ILE A 193 7.12 -18.55 -7.36
N TYR A 194 6.14 -18.35 -6.50
CA TYR A 194 5.28 -17.17 -6.53
C TYR A 194 5.73 -16.07 -5.58
N GLU A 195 6.68 -16.34 -4.68
CA GLU A 195 7.18 -15.34 -3.74
C GLU A 195 7.79 -14.12 -4.43
N ASN A 196 7.61 -12.97 -3.77
CA ASN A 196 8.12 -11.69 -4.22
C ASN A 196 9.02 -11.06 -3.14
N PHE A 197 10.28 -11.48 -3.14
CA PHE A 197 11.28 -11.00 -2.18
C PHE A 197 11.42 -9.47 -2.17
N VAL A 198 11.33 -8.82 -3.33
CA VAL A 198 11.43 -7.35 -3.44
C VAL A 198 10.27 -6.68 -2.70
N HIS A 199 9.06 -7.21 -2.84
CA HIS A 199 7.90 -6.73 -2.10
C HIS A 199 8.09 -6.90 -0.58
N SER A 200 8.53 -8.08 -0.13
CA SER A 200 8.78 -8.33 1.29
C SER A 200 9.82 -7.38 1.89
N VAL A 201 10.93 -7.15 1.17
CA VAL A 201 11.96 -6.18 1.60
C VAL A 201 11.38 -4.77 1.66
N HIS A 202 10.56 -4.37 0.68
CA HIS A 202 9.91 -3.07 0.67
C HIS A 202 9.00 -2.88 1.88
N ASP A 203 8.14 -3.84 2.18
CA ASP A 203 7.22 -3.76 3.32
C ASP A 203 7.96 -3.67 4.65
N ILE A 204 9.01 -4.49 4.84
CA ILE A 204 9.87 -4.43 6.03
C ILE A 204 10.55 -3.05 6.12
N ALA A 205 11.09 -2.56 5.00
CA ALA A 205 11.72 -1.24 4.97
C ALA A 205 10.72 -0.13 5.33
N ASN A 206 9.49 -0.17 4.80
CA ASN A 206 8.46 0.82 5.10
C ASN A 206 8.03 0.76 6.58
N ALA A 207 7.81 -0.46 7.11
CA ALA A 207 7.43 -0.68 8.50
C ALA A 207 8.48 -0.18 9.50
N ILE A 208 9.77 -0.20 9.14
CA ILE A 208 10.85 0.32 9.97
C ILE A 208 11.06 1.83 9.75
N ALA A 209 11.03 2.29 8.50
CA ALA A 209 11.42 3.65 8.13
C ALA A 209 10.49 4.70 8.74
N VAL A 210 9.17 4.53 8.61
CA VAL A 210 8.20 5.53 9.06
C VAL A 210 8.30 5.76 10.58
N PRO A 211 8.21 4.73 11.46
CA PRO A 211 8.39 4.94 12.91
C PRO A 211 9.75 5.52 13.26
N SER A 212 10.83 5.06 12.59
CA SER A 212 12.18 5.55 12.85
C SER A 212 12.32 7.04 12.58
N ILE A 213 11.74 7.55 11.47
CA ILE A 213 11.74 8.97 11.13
C ILE A 213 11.06 9.79 12.23
N TYR A 214 9.91 9.33 12.72
CA TYR A 214 9.17 10.03 13.77
C TYR A 214 9.86 9.98 15.14
N VAL A 215 10.50 8.87 15.50
CA VAL A 215 11.30 8.77 16.73
C VAL A 215 12.52 9.68 16.67
N ILE A 216 13.27 9.65 15.56
CA ILE A 216 14.41 10.56 15.33
C ILE A 216 13.95 12.01 15.42
N PHE A 217 12.83 12.34 14.80
CA PHE A 217 12.23 13.67 14.88
C PHE A 217 11.93 14.08 16.34
N PHE A 218 11.28 13.22 17.12
CA PHE A 218 10.96 13.48 18.52
C PHE A 218 12.21 13.74 19.37
N VAL A 219 13.26 12.92 19.19
CA VAL A 219 14.54 13.09 19.89
C VAL A 219 15.21 14.41 19.51
N LEU A 220 15.37 14.69 18.21
CA LEU A 220 16.00 15.92 17.72
C LEU A 220 15.23 17.17 18.15
N PHE A 221 13.91 17.11 18.12
CA PHE A 221 13.05 18.19 18.58
C PHE A 221 13.27 18.47 20.07
N THR A 222 13.27 17.43 20.90
CA THR A 222 13.51 17.55 22.35
C THR A 222 14.89 18.12 22.68
N LEU A 223 15.94 17.66 21.97
CA LEU A 223 17.30 18.17 22.13
C LEU A 223 17.39 19.66 21.77
N LYS A 224 16.76 20.07 20.66
CA LYS A 224 16.76 21.47 20.22
C LYS A 224 16.02 22.39 21.20
N MET A 225 14.89 21.93 21.76
CA MET A 225 14.16 22.66 22.80
C MET A 225 14.99 22.85 24.07
N ARG A 226 15.69 21.79 24.53
CA ARG A 226 16.60 21.89 25.69
C ARG A 226 17.75 22.86 25.46
N SER A 227 18.31 22.89 24.25
CA SER A 227 19.43 23.78 23.90
C SER A 227 19.05 25.26 23.89
N TYR A 228 17.79 25.61 23.63
CA TYR A 228 17.32 26.99 23.61
C TYR A 228 16.92 27.54 24.99
N GLY A 229 17.04 26.74 26.06
CA GLY A 229 16.71 27.17 27.43
C GLY A 229 15.24 27.53 27.66
N GLN A 230 14.37 27.32 26.67
CA GLN A 230 12.94 27.54 26.79
C GLN A 230 12.32 26.42 27.62
N THR A 231 11.73 26.77 28.76
CA THR A 231 10.75 25.94 29.47
C THR A 231 9.75 25.37 28.47
N ALA A 232 9.46 24.07 28.57
CA ALA A 232 8.61 23.25 27.71
C ALA A 232 7.15 23.75 27.62
N GLY A 233 6.94 24.94 27.07
CA GLY A 233 5.67 25.67 27.10
C GLY A 233 5.23 26.28 25.77
N GLU A 234 6.11 26.43 24.78
CA GLU A 234 5.66 26.60 23.38
C GLU A 234 5.25 25.22 22.88
N SER A 235 4.00 24.89 23.21
CA SER A 235 3.37 23.59 23.03
C SER A 235 3.72 22.99 21.68
N VAL A 236 4.31 21.78 21.69
CA VAL A 236 4.09 20.84 20.58
C VAL A 236 2.60 20.92 20.29
N SER A 237 2.23 21.34 19.09
CA SER A 237 0.83 21.58 18.76
C SER A 237 0.07 20.30 19.07
N LYS A 238 -1.10 20.39 19.72
CA LYS A 238 -1.96 19.23 19.97
C LYS A 238 -2.13 18.39 18.70
N MET A 239 -2.16 19.05 17.54
CA MET A 239 -2.21 18.43 16.22
C MET A 239 -0.97 17.58 15.90
N GLN A 240 0.24 18.01 16.27
CA GLN A 240 1.47 17.22 16.07
C GLN A 240 1.50 15.96 16.94
N ILE A 241 1.03 16.04 18.19
CA ILE A 241 0.92 14.88 19.08
C ILE A 241 -0.13 13.90 18.52
N MET A 242 -1.28 14.40 18.08
CA MET A 242 -2.31 13.57 17.46
C MET A 242 -1.80 12.88 16.19
N LEU A 243 -1.07 13.59 15.32
CA LEU A 243 -0.46 13.00 14.12
C LEU A 243 0.57 11.94 14.47
N PHE A 244 1.41 12.16 15.49
CA PHE A 244 2.39 11.18 15.93
C PHE A 244 1.73 9.90 16.46
N LEU A 245 0.71 10.04 17.32
CA LEU A 245 -0.06 8.90 17.82
C LEU A 245 -0.79 8.16 16.70
N GLN A 246 -1.39 8.91 15.76
CA GLN A 246 -2.05 8.33 14.59
C GLN A 246 -1.08 7.48 13.78
N ILE A 247 0.14 7.95 13.54
CA ILE A 247 1.13 7.24 12.74
C ILE A 247 1.64 5.99 13.46
N ILE A 248 1.89 6.07 14.78
CA ILE A 248 2.24 4.87 15.56
C ILE A 248 1.14 3.81 15.45
N ILE A 249 -0.13 4.22 15.58
CA ILE A 249 -1.26 3.30 15.48
C ILE A 249 -1.33 2.68 14.08
N ILE A 250 -1.27 3.50 13.02
CA ILE A 250 -1.34 3.02 11.64
C ILE A 250 -0.15 2.10 11.31
N SER A 251 1.08 2.49 11.66
CA SER A 251 2.26 1.65 11.44
C SER A 251 2.18 0.33 12.22
N SER A 252 1.63 0.34 13.44
CA SER A 252 1.42 -0.89 14.23
C SER A 252 0.39 -1.81 13.59
N LEU A 253 -0.71 -1.25 13.08
CA LEU A 253 -1.73 -2.00 12.35
C LEU A 253 -1.17 -2.59 11.05
N ASN A 254 -0.38 -1.81 10.31
CA ASN A 254 0.26 -2.28 9.07
C ASN A 254 1.24 -3.42 9.36
N PHE A 255 2.09 -3.27 10.39
CA PHE A 255 3.01 -4.32 10.82
C PHE A 255 2.29 -5.59 11.28
N ALA A 256 1.21 -5.45 12.05
CA ALA A 256 0.37 -6.59 12.43
C ALA A 256 -0.24 -7.28 11.20
N GLY A 257 -0.71 -6.50 10.21
CA GLY A 257 -1.20 -7.01 8.94
C GLY A 257 -0.14 -7.81 8.17
N CYS A 258 1.09 -7.29 8.07
CA CYS A 258 2.21 -8.00 7.46
C CYS A 258 2.50 -9.34 8.17
N ILE A 259 2.51 -9.35 9.52
CA ILE A 259 2.71 -10.59 10.28
C ILE A 259 1.59 -11.59 10.02
N ILE A 260 0.33 -11.15 10.06
CA ILE A 260 -0.82 -12.01 9.82
C ILE A 260 -0.75 -12.60 8.41
N MET A 261 -0.43 -11.79 7.40
CA MET A 261 -0.31 -12.26 6.02
C MET A 261 0.88 -13.22 5.84
N PHE A 262 2.01 -12.96 6.49
CA PHE A 262 3.17 -13.85 6.46
C PHE A 262 2.86 -15.19 7.14
N MET A 263 2.25 -15.14 8.34
CA MET A 263 1.80 -16.34 9.04
C MET A 263 0.76 -17.10 8.24
N ALA A 264 -0.22 -16.42 7.64
CA ALA A 264 -1.23 -17.03 6.78
C ALA A 264 -0.59 -17.72 5.59
N ASN A 265 0.28 -17.03 4.84
CA ASN A 265 0.96 -17.65 3.70
C ASN A 265 1.81 -18.86 4.10
N THR A 266 2.47 -18.81 5.27
CA THR A 266 3.28 -19.94 5.78
C THR A 266 2.41 -21.08 6.30
N TYR A 267 1.32 -20.79 7.01
CA TYR A 267 0.40 -21.83 7.52
C TYR A 267 -0.39 -22.49 6.39
N LEU A 268 -0.81 -21.71 5.40
CA LEU A 268 -1.58 -22.18 4.26
C LEU A 268 -0.71 -23.01 3.30
N SER A 269 0.58 -22.70 3.18
CA SER A 269 1.52 -23.53 2.40
C SER A 269 1.94 -24.82 3.09
N MET A 270 1.74 -24.97 4.42
CA MET A 270 2.11 -26.18 5.15
C MET A 270 0.99 -27.21 5.31
N ASN A 271 -0.29 -26.83 5.13
CA ASN A 271 -1.44 -27.68 5.44
C ASN A 271 -2.17 -28.27 4.22
N PHE A 272 -1.57 -28.19 3.03
CA PHE A 272 -2.07 -28.82 1.80
C PHE A 272 -0.94 -29.53 1.06
#